data_AF-A0A7X8YPK5-F1
#
_entry.id   AF-A0A7X8YPK5-F1
#
_cell.length_a   1.000
_cell.length_b   1.000
_cell.length_c   1.000
_cell.angle_alpha   90.00
_cell.angle_beta   90.00
_cell.angle_gamma   90.00
#
_symmetry.space_group_name_H-M   'P 1'
#
loop_
_entity.id
_entity.type
_entity.pdbx_description
1 polymer ?
#
loop_
_entity_poly.entity_id
_entity_poly.type
_entity_poly.pdbx_seq_one_letter_code
_entity_poly.pdbx_strand_id
1 'polypeptide(L)' 'MITPSTKELMDISQSKYAVVVAVAKEARKLSEDKKNDENYRLSSMVTEALEEILSSKITIVYK' A
#
# COMPACT_ATOMS: atom_id res chain seq x y z
N MET A 1 12.12 -7.44 2.27
CA MET A 1 10.79 -7.34 1.67
C MET A 1 10.31 -8.76 1.38
N ILE A 2 9.26 -9.21 2.06
CA ILE A 2 8.53 -10.41 1.64
C ILE A 2 7.34 -9.85 0.85
N THR A 3 7.39 -9.98 -0.47
CA THR A 3 6.27 -9.61 -1.32
C THR A 3 5.12 -10.59 -1.07
N PRO A 4 3.91 -10.12 -0.75
CA PRO A 4 2.75 -10.99 -0.62
C PRO A 4 2.51 -11.70 -1.94
N SER A 5 2.07 -12.94 -1.84
CA SER A 5 1.65 -13.73 -2.98
C SER A 5 0.44 -13.09 -3.63
N THR A 6 0.27 -13.33 -4.93
CA THR A 6 -0.92 -12.89 -5.67
C THR A 6 -2.20 -13.40 -5.02
N LYS A 7 -2.17 -14.58 -4.37
CA LYS A 7 -3.32 -15.16 -3.69
C LYS A 7 -3.77 -14.29 -2.52
N GLU A 8 -2.85 -13.89 -1.65
CA GLU A 8 -3.13 -13.02 -0.50
C GLU A 8 -3.69 -11.65 -0.94
N LEU A 9 -3.22 -11.12 -2.07
CA LEU A 9 -3.75 -9.87 -2.63
C LEU A 9 -5.18 -10.00 -3.16
N MET A 10 -5.56 -11.19 -3.66
CA MET A 10 -6.90 -11.47 -4.16
C MET A 10 -7.92 -11.69 -3.03
N ASP A 11 -7.45 -12.10 -1.85
CA ASP A 11 -8.30 -12.21 -0.65
C ASP A 11 -8.76 -10.81 -0.15
N ILE A 12 -7.96 -9.78 -0.41
CA ILE A 12 -8.26 -8.39 -0.02
C ILE A 12 -9.07 -7.66 -1.09
N SER A 13 -8.95 -8.05 -2.35
CA SER A 13 -9.55 -7.35 -3.49
C SER A 13 -9.82 -8.27 -4.66
N GLN A 14 -11.00 -8.12 -5.26
CA GLN A 14 -11.40 -8.86 -6.46
C GLN A 14 -10.56 -8.48 -7.71
N SER A 15 -9.77 -7.41 -7.65
CA SER A 15 -8.94 -6.94 -8.77
C SER A 15 -7.51 -6.61 -8.34
N LYS A 16 -6.55 -7.26 -9.00
CA LYS A 16 -5.10 -7.00 -8.84
C LYS A 16 -4.73 -5.56 -9.17
N TYR A 17 -5.39 -4.98 -10.18
CA TYR A 17 -5.16 -3.58 -10.56
C TYR A 17 -5.66 -2.61 -9.50
N ALA A 18 -6.77 -2.94 -8.84
CA ALA A 18 -7.29 -2.12 -7.75
C ALA A 18 -6.31 -2.10 -6.56
N VAL A 19 -5.68 -3.23 -6.24
CA VAL A 19 -4.62 -3.30 -5.23
C VAL A 19 -3.44 -2.40 -5.60
N VAL A 20 -2.94 -2.49 -6.84
CA VAL A 20 -1.82 -1.65 -7.31
C VAL A 20 -2.15 -0.16 -7.20
N VAL A 21 -3.35 0.24 -7.64
CA VAL A 21 -3.77 1.65 -7.57
C VAL A 21 -3.93 2.11 -6.12
N ALA A 22 -4.48 1.27 -5.24
CA ALA A 22 -4.62 1.59 -3.83
C ALA A 22 -3.25 1.78 -3.14
N VAL A 23 -2.32 0.84 -3.35
CA VAL A 23 -0.95 0.92 -2.83
C VAL A 23 -0.26 2.19 -3.32
N ALA A 24 -0.37 2.51 -4.62
CA ALA A 24 0.27 3.70 -5.18
C ALA A 24 -0.29 5.00 -4.61
N LYS A 25 -1.60 5.07 -4.38
CA LYS A 25 -2.23 6.24 -3.74
C LYS A 25 -1.76 6.42 -2.31
N GLU A 26 -1.73 5.34 -1.52
CA GLU A 26 -1.31 5.44 -0.12
C GLU A 26 0.19 5.73 0.00
N ALA A 27 1.03 5.09 -0.82
CA ALA A 27 2.46 5.36 -0.82
C ALA A 27 2.79 6.83 -1.13
N ARG A 28 2.01 7.46 -2.01
CA ARG A 28 2.14 8.90 -2.30
C ARG A 28 1.76 9.75 -1.10
N LYS A 29 0.64 9.44 -0.45
CA LYS A 29 0.18 10.13 0.76
C LYS A 29 1.21 10.02 1.90
N LEU A 30 1.70 8.81 2.18
CA LEU A 30 2.76 8.57 3.16
C LEU A 30 4.04 9.34 2.82
N SER A 31 4.41 9.41 1.54
CA SER A 31 5.57 10.17 1.07
C SER A 31 5.44 11.67 1.31
N GLU A 32 4.23 12.22 1.12
CA GLU A 32 3.93 13.63 1.39
C GLU A 32 3.91 13.91 2.90
N ASP A 33 3.28 13.03 3.69
CA ASP A 33 3.17 13.16 5.15
C ASP A 33 4.53 13.07 5.86
N LYS A 34 5.40 12.15 5.41
CA LYS A 34 6.72 11.88 6.02
C LYS A 34 7.86 12.67 5.39
N LYS A 35 7.59 13.56 4.42
CA LYS A 35 8.62 14.25 3.63
C LYS A 35 9.67 15.01 4.47
N ASN A 36 9.29 15.47 5.66
CA ASN A 36 10.15 16.22 6.58
C ASN A 36 10.69 15.38 7.75
N ASP A 37 10.41 14.08 7.78
CA ASP A 37 10.93 13.17 8.81
C ASP A 37 12.39 12.79 8.47
N GLU A 38 13.28 12.85 9.46
CA GLU A 38 14.69 12.47 9.29
C GLU A 38 14.88 11.00 8.91
N ASN A 39 13.90 10.14 9.22
CA ASN A 39 13.87 8.72 8.89
C ASN A 39 13.21 8.43 7.55
N TYR A 40 12.81 9.47 6.80
CA TYR A 40 12.14 9.31 5.52
C TYR A 40 12.98 8.51 4.52
N ARG A 41 12.37 7.46 3.97
CA ARG A 41 12.93 6.71 2.84
C ARG A 41 11.86 6.49 1.79
N LEU A 42 12.02 7.09 0.61
CA LEU A 42 11.11 6.89 -0.52
C LEU A 42 10.90 5.40 -0.84
N SER A 43 11.96 4.60 -0.75
CA SER A 43 11.93 3.16 -1.02
C SER A 43 11.10 2.35 0.01
N SER A 44 10.85 2.87 1.22
CA SER A 44 10.02 2.18 2.22
C SER A 44 8.53 2.49 2.08
N MET A 45 8.15 3.62 1.48
CA MET A 45 6.75 4.07 1.40
C MET A 45 5.81 3.05 0.72
N VAL A 46 6.28 2.39 -0.34
CA VAL A 46 5.51 1.34 -1.02
C VAL A 46 5.35 0.10 -0.15
N THR A 47 6.37 -0.23 0.64
CA THR A 47 6.32 -1.37 1.56
C THR A 47 5.35 -1.11 2.69
N GLU A 48 5.43 0.07 3.31
CA GLU A 48 4.54 0.50 4.38
C GLU A 48 3.08 0.58 3.90
N ALA A 49 2.83 1.19 2.74
CA ALA A 49 1.50 1.23 2.13
C ALA A 49 0.92 -0.16 1.88
N LEU A 50 1.75 -1.10 1.42
CA LEU A 50 1.33 -2.48 1.20
C LEU A 50 0.99 -3.18 2.51
N GLU A 51 1.79 -2.99 3.57
CA GLU A 51 1.52 -3.52 4.90
C GLU A 51 0.21 -2.97 5.50
N GLU A 52 -0.09 -1.68 5.29
CA GLU A 52 -1.36 -1.07 5.74
C GLU A 52 -2.58 -1.66 5.02
N ILE A 53 -2.45 -1.98 3.74
CA ILE A 53 -3.52 -2.65 2.97
C ILE A 53 -3.66 -4.11 3.40
N LEU A 54 -2.55 -4.84 3.58
CA LEU A 54 -2.57 -6.24 4.03
C LEU A 54 -3.16 -6.39 5.45
N SER A 55 -2.86 -5.44 6.33
CA SER A 55 -3.42 -5.41 7.71
C SER A 55 -4.88 -4.94 7.77
N SER A 56 -5.55 -4.74 6.62
CA SER A 56 -6.93 -4.25 6.51
C SER A 56 -7.16 -2.88 7.16
N LYS A 57 -6.09 -2.10 7.41
CA LYS A 57 -6.20 -0.70 7.84
C LYS A 57 -6.79 0.18 6.74
N ILE A 58 -6.61 -0.23 5.48
CA ILE A 58 -7.14 0.44 4.29
C ILE A 58 -8.02 -0.55 3.50
N THR A 59 -9.28 -0.18 3.28
CA THR A 59 -10.24 -0.98 2.49
C THR A 59 -10.41 -0.40 1.09
N ILE A 60 -10.35 -1.26 0.07
CA ILE A 60 -10.59 -0.87 -1.32
C ILE A 60 -12.09 -0.91 -1.61
N VAL A 61 -12.68 0.25 -1.90
CA VAL A 61 -14.11 0.38 -2.22
C VAL A 61 -14.30 0.69 -3.70
N TYR A 62 -15.18 -0.07 -4.35
CA TYR A 62 -15.59 0.14 -5.74
C TYR A 62 -16.84 1.03 -5.76
N LYS A 63 -16.86 2.04 -6.64
CA LYS A 63 -18.04 2.88 -6.89
C LYS A 63 -18.83 2.35 -8.08
#